data_AF-A0A957BSF7-F1
#
_entry.id   AF-A0A957BSF7-F1
#
_cell.length_a   1.000
_cell.length_b   1.000
_cell.length_c   1.000
_cell.angle_alpha   90.00
_cell.angle_beta   90.00
_cell.angle_gamma   90.00
#
_symmetry.space_group_name_H-M   'P 1'
#
loop_
_entity.id
_entity.type
_entity.pdbx_description
1 polymer ?
#
loop_
_entity_poly.entity_id
_entity_poly.type
_entity_poly.pdbx_seq_one_letter_code
_entity_poly.pdbx_strand_id
1 'polypeptide(L)'
;NENDIRFVHVLDETGTLVGQQDIPLGMITANSARSEEIILPLPDDLPPGEYQVIAGWYTYPEIAPFHVLNVDDSVGYVSLGSFTLAEAASSGSN
;
A
#
# COMPACT_ATOMS: atom_id res chain seq x y z
N ASN A 1 1.04 18.54 -6.79
CA ASN A 1 -0.22 19.05 -7.35
C ASN A 1 -1.35 18.73 -6.37
N GLU A 2 -2.45 19.47 -6.34
CA GLU A 2 -3.62 19.13 -5.51
C GLU A 2 -4.31 17.84 -5.98
N ASN A 3 -4.10 17.46 -7.25
CA ASN A 3 -4.60 16.22 -7.85
C ASN A 3 -3.61 15.04 -7.77
N ASP A 4 -2.47 15.23 -7.11
CA ASP A 4 -1.54 14.12 -6.88
C ASP A 4 -2.04 13.32 -5.68
N ILE A 5 -2.35 12.06 -5.94
CA ILE A 5 -2.89 11.13 -4.97
C ILE A 5 -1.78 10.19 -4.56
N ARG A 6 -1.50 10.13 -3.25
CA ARG A 6 -0.67 9.08 -2.67
C ARG A 6 -1.56 7.89 -2.37
N PHE A 7 -1.17 6.73 -2.87
CA PHE A 7 -1.79 5.47 -2.53
C PHE A 7 -0.90 4.65 -1.59
N VAL A 8 -1.53 3.92 -0.69
CA VAL A 8 -0.93 2.80 0.03
C VAL A 8 -1.87 1.62 -0.09
N HIS A 9 -1.39 0.53 -0.67
CA HIS A 9 -2.17 -0.66 -1.00
C HIS A 9 -1.61 -1.87 -0.26
N VAL A 10 -2.52 -2.76 0.14
CA VAL A 10 -2.21 -4.08 0.67
C VAL A 10 -2.69 -5.09 -0.37
N LEU A 11 -1.76 -5.90 -0.85
CA LEU A 11 -1.99 -6.94 -1.83
C LEU A 11 -1.85 -8.32 -1.17
N ASP A 12 -2.69 -9.27 -1.55
CA ASP A 12 -2.50 -10.67 -1.19
C ASP A 12 -1.40 -11.35 -2.04
N GLU A 13 -1.16 -12.64 -1.79
CA GLU A 13 -0.15 -13.44 -2.51
C GLU A 13 -0.36 -13.52 -4.03
N THR A 14 -1.59 -13.30 -4.50
CA THR A 14 -1.96 -13.29 -5.92
C THR A 14 -1.81 -11.92 -6.56
N GLY A 15 -1.52 -10.88 -5.77
CA GLY A 15 -1.50 -9.49 -6.19
C GLY A 15 -2.87 -8.82 -6.17
N THR A 16 -3.89 -9.44 -5.56
CA THR A 16 -5.22 -8.86 -5.44
C THR A 16 -5.24 -7.81 -4.33
N LEU A 17 -5.86 -6.66 -4.60
CA LEU A 17 -6.02 -5.58 -3.64
C LEU A 17 -7.01 -5.95 -2.53
N VAL A 18 -6.54 -6.00 -1.29
CA VAL A 18 -7.35 -6.35 -0.10
C VAL A 18 -7.54 -5.19 0.88
N GLY A 19 -6.73 -4.14 0.76
CA GLY A 19 -6.86 -2.92 1.56
C GLY A 19 -6.18 -1.75 0.86
N GLN A 20 -6.72 -0.54 1.02
CA GLN A 20 -6.16 0.64 0.38
C GLN A 20 -6.44 1.94 1.13
N GLN A 21 -5.57 2.91 0.89
CA GLN A 21 -5.81 4.31 1.21
C GLN A 21 -5.21 5.20 0.12
N ASP A 22 -6.09 5.90 -0.58
CA ASP A 22 -5.77 6.84 -1.65
C ASP A 22 -6.21 8.23 -1.21
N ILE A 23 -5.25 9.13 -0.94
CA ILE A 23 -5.56 10.49 -0.50
C ILE A 23 -4.67 11.53 -1.18
N PRO A 24 -5.19 12.76 -1.42
CA PRO A 24 -4.34 13.88 -1.75
C PRO A 24 -3.51 14.27 -0.52
N LEU A 25 -2.20 14.44 -0.70
CA LEU A 25 -1.31 14.96 0.35
C LEU A 25 -1.17 16.49 0.33
N GLY A 26 -1.82 17.13 -0.66
CA GLY A 26 -1.67 18.55 -0.93
C GLY A 26 -0.29 18.87 -1.52
N MET A 27 0.13 20.12 -1.40
CA MET A 27 1.42 20.55 -1.92
C MET A 27 2.57 20.08 -1.01
N ILE A 28 3.47 19.29 -1.57
CA ILE A 28 4.79 19.02 -0.98
C ILE A 28 5.79 19.98 -1.62
N THR A 29 6.47 20.78 -0.79
CA THR A 29 7.48 21.73 -1.26
C THR A 29 8.68 20.99 -1.87
N ALA A 30 9.22 21.50 -2.96
CA ALA A 30 10.44 20.95 -3.55
C ALA A 30 11.57 20.87 -2.50
N ASN A 31 12.34 19.77 -2.53
CA ASN A 31 13.42 19.47 -1.59
C ASN A 31 12.98 19.30 -0.12
N SER A 32 11.69 19.04 0.12
CA SER A 32 11.19 18.64 1.44
C SER A 32 10.90 17.14 1.50
N ALA A 33 10.89 16.60 2.72
CA ALA A 33 10.48 15.23 2.98
C ALA A 33 9.29 15.24 3.94
N ARG A 34 8.42 14.24 3.82
CA ARG A 34 7.27 14.03 4.69
C ARG A 34 7.31 12.61 5.23
N SER A 35 7.03 12.45 6.52
CA SER A 35 6.82 11.16 7.15
C SER A 35 5.35 11.02 7.51
N GLU A 36 4.79 9.83 7.35
CA GLU A 36 3.38 9.53 7.60
C GLU A 36 3.26 8.24 8.40
N GLU A 37 2.25 8.20 9.26
CA GLU A 37 1.74 6.99 9.90
C GLU A 37 0.30 6.82 9.45
N ILE A 38 -0.08 5.60 9.06
CA ILE A 38 -1.43 5.30 8.59
C ILE A 38 -1.97 4.08 9.32
N ILE A 39 -3.29 4.07 9.49
CA ILE A 39 -4.04 2.89 9.93
C ILE A 39 -4.90 2.48 8.73
N LEU A 40 -4.67 1.27 8.24
CA LEU A 40 -5.43 0.65 7.16
C LEU A 40 -6.36 -0.41 7.76
N PRO A 41 -7.68 -0.20 7.78
CA PRO A 41 -8.60 -1.26 8.15
C PRO A 41 -8.54 -2.34 7.07
N LEU A 42 -8.27 -3.58 7.48
CA LEU A 42 -8.30 -4.75 6.63
C LEU A 42 -9.59 -5.54 6.89
N PRO A 43 -10.11 -6.29 5.90
CA PRO A 43 -11.22 -7.23 6.14
C PRO A 43 -10.86 -8.25 7.24
N ASP A 44 -11.83 -8.60 8.08
CA ASP A 44 -11.61 -9.56 9.18
C ASP A 44 -11.58 -11.02 8.68
N ASP A 45 -12.04 -11.27 7.45
CA ASP A 45 -12.15 -12.58 6.81
C ASP A 45 -11.01 -12.87 5.83
N LEU A 46 -9.90 -12.11 5.92
CA LEU A 46 -8.73 -12.35 5.10
C LEU A 46 -8.16 -13.75 5.34
N PRO A 47 -7.87 -14.51 4.27
CA PRO A 47 -7.29 -15.83 4.42
C PRO A 47 -5.88 -15.74 5.02
N PRO A 48 -5.42 -16.80 5.70
CA PRO A 48 -4.02 -16.95 6.04
C PRO A 48 -3.14 -16.88 4.78
N GLY A 49 -1.98 -16.24 4.88
CA GLY A 49 -1.10 -16.04 3.74
C GLY A 49 -0.16 -14.86 3.90
N GLU A 50 0.65 -14.64 2.86
CA GLU A 50 1.57 -13.52 2.75
C GLU A 50 0.88 -12.32 2.09
N TYR A 51 1.10 -11.15 2.67
CA TYR A 51 0.56 -9.89 2.18
C TYR A 51 1.68 -8.88 1.96
N GLN A 52 1.61 -8.13 0.86
CA GLN A 52 2.56 -7.08 0.54
C GLN A 52 1.95 -5.70 0.74
N VAL A 53 2.73 -4.79 1.29
CA VAL A 53 2.36 -3.38 1.42
C VAL A 53 3.19 -2.57 0.43
N ILE A 54 2.50 -1.89 -0.48
CA ILE A 54 3.12 -1.03 -1.49
C ILE A 54 2.60 0.40 -1.38
N ALA A 55 3.41 1.37 -1.77
CA ALA A 55 3.01 2.77 -1.83
C ALA A 55 3.52 3.45 -3.08
N GLY A 56 2.75 4.41 -3.58
CA GLY A 56 3.10 5.17 -4.77
C GLY A 56 2.20 6.37 -4.95
N TRP A 57 2.32 7.00 -6.10
CA TRP A 57 1.65 8.26 -6.41
C TRP A 57 1.08 8.20 -7.83
N TYR A 58 -0.03 8.86 -8.08
CA TYR A 58 -0.56 9.10 -9.44
C TYR A 58 -1.24 10.46 -9.50
N THR A 59 -1.48 10.95 -10.72
CA THR A 59 -2.36 12.11 -10.94
C THR A 59 -3.78 11.65 -11.27
N TYR A 60 -4.77 12.17 -10.56
CA TYR A 60 -6.18 11.96 -10.93
C TYR A 60 -6.59 12.93 -12.05
N PRO A 61 -7.29 12.49 -13.11
CA PRO A 61 -7.96 11.19 -13.28
C PRO A 61 -7.15 10.14 -14.05
N GLU A 62 -5.90 10.41 -14.42
CA GLU A 62 -5.09 9.54 -15.27
C GLU A 62 -4.75 8.19 -14.62
N ILE A 63 -4.76 8.10 -13.27
CA ILE A 63 -4.54 6.92 -12.40
C ILE A 63 -3.27 6.08 -12.70
N ALA A 64 -2.47 6.50 -13.68
CA ALA A 64 -1.19 5.91 -14.02
C ALA A 64 -0.17 6.27 -12.92
N PRO A 65 0.42 5.28 -12.24
CA PRO A 65 1.37 5.57 -11.18
C PRO A 65 2.66 6.21 -11.72
N PHE A 66 3.22 7.15 -10.96
CA PHE A 66 4.51 7.75 -11.24
C PHE A 66 5.62 6.73 -11.04
N HIS A 67 6.61 6.76 -11.93
CA HIS A 67 7.82 5.95 -11.76
C HIS A 67 8.59 6.36 -10.51
N VAL A 68 9.01 5.37 -9.74
CA VAL A 68 9.92 5.60 -8.62
C VAL A 68 11.34 5.74 -9.15
N LEU A 69 12.00 6.84 -8.80
CA LEU A 69 13.39 7.09 -9.16
C LEU A 69 14.30 6.35 -8.16
N ASN A 70 15.30 5.60 -8.64
CA ASN A 70 16.30 4.82 -7.87
C ASN A 70 15.88 3.46 -7.28
N VAL A 71 14.84 2.82 -7.81
CA VAL A 71 14.67 1.37 -7.68
C VAL A 71 15.05 0.78 -9.03
N ASP A 72 15.85 -0.31 -9.08
CA ASP A 72 16.27 -0.95 -10.33
C ASP A 72 15.09 -1.45 -11.20
N ASP A 73 13.87 -1.42 -10.64
CA ASP A 73 12.63 -1.64 -11.34
C ASP A 73 11.87 -0.33 -11.56
N SER A 74 11.58 -0.04 -12.83
CA SER A 74 10.72 1.05 -13.32
C SER A 74 9.25 0.96 -12.88
N VAL A 75 8.95 0.29 -11.77
CA VAL A 75 7.60 0.10 -11.26
C VAL A 75 7.09 1.39 -10.63
N GLY A 76 5.79 1.61 -10.75
CA GLY A 76 5.12 2.83 -10.28
C GLY A 76 4.81 2.86 -8.77
N TYR A 77 5.54 2.06 -7.99
CA TYR A 77 5.38 1.93 -6.54
C TYR A 77 6.67 1.48 -5.86
N VAL A 78 6.74 1.69 -4.55
CA VAL A 78 7.77 1.18 -3.64
C VAL A 78 7.17 0.07 -2.79
N SER A 79 7.89 -1.03 -2.61
CA SER A 79 7.56 -2.03 -1.58
C SER A 79 7.96 -1.50 -0.21
N LEU A 80 6.98 -1.34 0.68
CA LEU A 80 7.19 -0.89 2.06
C LEU A 80 7.50 -2.06 2.99
N GLY A 81 7.05 -3.27 2.63
CA GLY A 81 7.25 -4.48 3.42
C GLY A 81 6.18 -5.53 3.17
N SER A 82 6.16 -6.54 4.02
CA SER A 82 5.19 -7.63 3.99
C SER A 82 4.83 -8.08 5.40
N PHE A 83 3.68 -8.74 5.53
CA PHE A 83 3.26 -9.40 6.76
C PHE A 83 2.51 -10.68 6.44
N THR A 84 2.51 -11.61 7.39
CA THR A 84 1.83 -12.90 7.28
C THR A 84 0.62 -12.92 8.20
N LEU A 85 -0.53 -13.37 7.70
CA LEU A 85 -1.64 -13.82 8.54
C LEU A 85 -1.51 -15.33 8.73
N ALA A 86 -1.41 -15.78 9.98
CA ALA A 86 -1.41 -17.20 10.31
C ALA A 86 -2.83 -17.73 10.41
N GLU A 87 -3.00 -19.04 10.21
CA GLU A 87 -4.24 -19.72 10.59
C GLU A 87 -4.55 -19.48 12.07
N ALA A 88 -5.82 -19.17 12.36
CA ALA A 88 -6.28 -19.15 13.73
C ALA A 88 -6.05 -20.55 14.34
N ALA A 89 -5.29 -20.60 15.43
CA ALA A 89 -5.05 -21.86 16.13
C ALA A 89 -6.40 -22.50 16.47
N SER A 90 -6.66 -23.71 15.95
CA SER A 90 -7.84 -24.47 16.30
C SER A 90 -7.85 -24.65 17.82
N SER A 91 -8.83 -24.04 18.50
CA SER A 91 -9.00 -24.22 19.94
C SER A 91 -9.40 -25.67 20.19
N GLY A 92 -8.42 -26.53 20.43
CA GLY A 92 -8.65 -27.90 20.89
C GLY A 92 -9.36 -27.83 22.24
N SER A 93 -10.66 -28.11 22.25
CA SER A 93 -11.39 -28.36 23.48
C SER A 93 -10.85 -29.65 24.09
N ASN A 94 -10.35 -29.54 25.33
CA ASN A 94 -10.01 -30.69 26.18
C ASN A 94 -11.04 -30.78 27.30
#